data_AF-A0A0E0AN20-F1
#
_entry.id   AF-A0A0E0AN20-F1
#
_cell.length_a   1.000
_cell.length_b   1.000
_cell.length_c   1.000
_cell.angle_alpha   90.00
_cell.angle_beta   90.00
_cell.angle_gamma   90.00
#
_symmetry.space_group_name_H-M   'P 1'
#
loop_
_entity.id
_entity.type
_entity.pdbx_description
1 polymer ?
#
loop_
_entity_poly.entity_id
_entity_poly.type
_entity_poly.pdbx_seq_one_letter_code
_entity_poly.pdbx_strand_id
1 'polypeptide(L)'
;MLALILLKRAKDAIGLASTIMTGAQLRAQTPSEISLNTIDQTVRMYVSTFVKTAEDTYHRKVNKATVLSFLCALQGLAAVSHILFEDALASVRSIQPDYSPKRDVEAINRDYQQEIQCLINKFGEASTTEALEKVSSYVAIMTTLRTSTLAHVSGRNIAACDAAPPDDRQNE
;
A
#
# COMPACT_ATOMS: atom_id res chain seq x y z
N MET A 1 20.80 -10.36 15.06
CA MET A 1 19.65 -10.99 14.37
C MET A 1 18.48 -10.02 14.24
N LEU A 2 17.92 -9.51 15.35
CA LEU A 2 16.76 -8.59 15.38
C LEU A 2 16.94 -7.28 14.59
N ALA A 3 18.15 -6.67 14.64
CA ALA A 3 18.48 -5.48 13.86
C ALA A 3 18.43 -5.70 12.34
N LEU A 4 18.94 -6.84 11.85
CA LEU A 4 18.89 -7.17 10.42
C LEU A 4 17.45 -7.40 9.95
N ILE A 5 16.62 -8.00 10.81
CA ILE A 5 15.20 -8.21 10.52
C ILE A 5 14.48 -6.86 10.43
N LEU A 6 14.63 -5.97 11.41
CA LEU A 6 14.01 -4.63 11.37
C LEU A 6 14.44 -3.80 10.16
N LEU A 7 15.72 -3.82 9.79
CA LEU A 7 16.21 -3.13 8.59
C LEU A 7 15.58 -3.68 7.31
N LYS A 8 15.51 -5.01 7.17
CA LYS A 8 14.87 -5.66 6.03
C LYS A 8 13.39 -5.28 5.95
N ARG A 9 12.69 -5.29 7.09
CA ARG A 9 11.26 -4.96 7.14
C ARG A 9 10.97 -3.49 6.91
N ALA A 10 11.84 -2.58 7.36
CA ALA A 10 11.73 -1.16 7.04
C ALA A 10 11.87 -0.94 5.53
N LYS A 11 12.82 -1.61 4.86
CA LYS A 11 12.94 -1.57 3.40
C LYS A 11 11.67 -2.09 2.71
N ASP A 12 11.15 -3.23 3.15
CA ASP A 12 9.92 -3.82 2.58
C ASP A 12 8.72 -2.88 2.74
N ALA A 13 8.58 -2.25 3.91
CA ALA A 13 7.49 -1.30 4.20
C ALA A 13 7.58 -0.02 3.35
N ILE A 14 8.79 0.50 3.12
CA ILE A 14 9.01 1.64 2.21
C ILE A 14 8.64 1.25 0.77
N GLY A 15 9.02 0.05 0.33
CA GLY A 15 8.64 -0.48 -0.98
C GLY A 15 7.12 -0.57 -1.14
N LEU A 16 6.41 -1.04 -0.10
CA LEU A 16 4.94 -1.04 -0.10
C LEU A 16 4.37 0.38 -0.20
N ALA A 17 4.88 1.31 0.61
CA ALA A 17 4.40 2.69 0.58
C ALA A 17 4.53 3.32 -0.82
N SER A 18 5.63 3.05 -1.52
CA SER A 18 5.83 3.47 -2.91
C SER A 18 4.79 2.86 -3.87
N THR A 19 4.51 1.56 -3.74
CA THR A 19 3.48 0.88 -4.54
C THR A 19 2.07 1.43 -4.27
N ILE A 20 1.75 1.70 -3.00
CA ILE A 20 0.48 2.31 -2.59
C ILE A 20 0.32 3.68 -3.23
N MET A 21 1.36 4.53 -3.18
CA MET A 21 1.33 5.87 -3.79
C MET A 21 1.20 5.82 -5.30
N THR A 22 1.93 4.94 -5.97
CA THR A 22 1.81 4.74 -7.42
C THR A 22 0.38 4.34 -7.78
N GLY A 23 -0.20 3.40 -7.02
CA GLY A 23 -1.59 3.01 -7.24
C GLY A 23 -2.59 4.12 -6.86
N ALA A 24 -2.30 4.99 -5.90
CA ALA A 24 -3.17 6.10 -5.51
C ALA A 24 -3.29 7.15 -6.64
N GLN A 25 -2.19 7.39 -7.36
CA GLN A 25 -2.17 8.25 -8.55
C GLN A 25 -3.00 7.69 -9.72
N LEU A 26 -3.18 6.37 -9.76
CA LEU A 26 -3.97 5.68 -10.78
C LEU A 26 -5.48 5.63 -10.48
N ARG A 27 -5.96 6.34 -9.45
CA ARG A 27 -7.41 6.43 -9.16
C ARG A 27 -8.18 6.91 -10.39
N ALA A 28 -9.38 6.35 -10.59
CA ALA A 28 -10.29 6.75 -11.64
C ALA A 28 -10.63 8.25 -11.51
N GLN A 29 -11.01 8.89 -12.62
CA GLN A 29 -11.35 10.33 -12.68
C GLN A 29 -12.60 10.71 -11.86
N THR A 30 -13.15 9.77 -11.09
CA THR A 30 -14.23 9.99 -10.14
C THR A 30 -13.72 10.71 -8.90
N PRO A 31 -14.45 11.73 -8.38
CA PRO A 31 -14.12 12.35 -7.12
C PRO A 31 -14.05 11.31 -6.00
N SER A 32 -12.87 11.16 -5.39
CA SER A 32 -12.71 10.38 -4.16
C SER A 32 -12.94 11.31 -2.97
N GLU A 33 -13.56 10.78 -1.92
CA GLU A 33 -13.76 11.49 -0.65
C GLU A 33 -12.42 11.92 -0.03
N ILE A 34 -11.35 11.15 -0.25
CA ILE A 34 -10.00 11.46 0.26
C ILE A 34 -9.12 11.99 -0.87
N SER A 35 -8.64 13.22 -0.72
CA SER A 35 -7.74 13.84 -1.69
C SER A 35 -6.40 13.09 -1.81
N LEU A 36 -5.81 13.12 -3.02
CA LEU A 36 -4.48 12.55 -3.24
C LEU A 36 -3.41 13.21 -2.34
N ASN A 37 -3.55 14.51 -2.07
CA ASN A 37 -2.64 15.24 -1.19
C ASN A 37 -2.69 14.71 0.26
N THR A 38 -3.89 14.42 0.78
CA THR A 38 -4.06 13.81 2.11
C THR A 38 -3.39 12.44 2.16
N ILE A 39 -3.50 11.65 1.09
CA ILE A 39 -2.86 10.33 1.00
C ILE A 39 -1.34 10.46 0.95
N ASP A 40 -0.80 11.37 0.13
CA ASP A 40 0.64 11.64 0.07
C ASP A 40 1.21 12.02 1.44
N GLN A 41 0.56 12.98 2.12
CA GLN A 41 0.98 13.43 3.44
C GLN A 41 0.95 12.30 4.47
N THR A 42 -0.12 11.49 4.46
CA THR A 42 -0.30 10.38 5.39
C THR A 42 0.74 9.27 5.15
N VAL A 43 0.95 8.87 3.89
CA VAL A 43 1.94 7.85 3.54
C VAL A 43 3.36 8.35 3.86
N ARG A 44 3.67 9.62 3.58
CA ARG A 44 4.97 10.22 3.91
C ARG A 44 5.26 10.20 5.41
N MET A 45 4.26 10.43 6.25
CA MET A 45 4.37 10.32 7.71
C MET A 45 4.73 8.88 8.14
N TYR A 46 4.12 7.85 7.54
CA TYR A 46 4.48 6.46 7.82
C TYR A 46 5.88 6.10 7.30
N VAL A 47 6.24 6.54 6.08
CA VAL A 47 7.59 6.37 5.53
C VAL A 47 8.65 7.00 6.44
N SER A 48 8.40 8.19 6.97
CA SER A 48 9.30 8.83 7.93
C SER A 48 9.53 7.96 9.17
N THR A 49 8.51 7.24 9.63
CA THR A 49 8.64 6.30 10.75
C THR A 49 9.50 5.08 10.39
N PHE A 50 9.36 4.55 9.17
CA PHE A 50 10.17 3.42 8.69
C PHE A 50 11.65 3.81 8.51
N VAL A 51 11.91 4.99 7.94
CA VAL A 51 13.27 5.53 7.79
C VAL A 51 13.91 5.74 9.16
N LYS A 52 13.21 6.40 10.09
CA LYS A 52 13.69 6.56 11.47
C LYS A 52 13.97 5.23 12.15
N THR A 53 13.11 4.23 11.95
CA THR A 53 13.34 2.87 12.48
C THR A 53 14.63 2.27 11.92
N ALA A 54 14.90 2.44 10.63
CA ALA A 54 16.13 1.97 10.01
C ALA A 54 17.36 2.71 10.56
N GLU A 55 17.29 4.04 10.72
CA GLU A 55 18.35 4.85 11.32
C GLU A 55 18.63 4.45 12.78
N ASP A 56 17.59 4.30 13.60
CA ASP A 56 17.72 3.84 14.99
C ASP A 56 18.33 2.44 15.04
N THR A 57 17.98 1.57 14.08
CA THR A 57 18.55 0.23 13.99
C THR A 57 20.02 0.25 13.62
N TYR A 58 20.42 1.07 12.64
CA TYR A 58 21.80 1.24 12.24
C TYR A 58 22.67 1.77 13.39
N HIS A 59 22.18 2.76 14.13
CA HIS A 59 22.87 3.35 15.28
C HIS A 59 22.75 2.54 16.58
N ARG A 60 22.12 1.35 16.55
CA ARG A 60 21.86 0.51 17.73
C ARG A 60 21.06 1.22 18.84
N LYS A 61 20.17 2.13 18.45
CA LYS A 61 19.27 2.91 19.33
C LYS A 61 17.84 2.35 19.42
N VAL A 62 17.58 1.19 18.81
CA VAL A 62 16.25 0.56 18.83
C VAL A 62 15.81 0.25 20.25
N ASN A 63 14.65 0.77 20.61
CA ASN A 63 13.96 0.46 21.85
C ASN A 63 12.50 0.05 21.58
N LYS A 64 11.75 -0.23 22.65
CA LYS A 64 10.34 -0.63 22.56
C LYS A 64 9.48 0.40 21.82
N ALA A 65 9.73 1.69 22.03
CA ALA A 65 8.99 2.76 21.36
C ALA A 65 9.27 2.82 19.85
N THR A 66 10.52 2.56 19.42
CA THR A 66 10.87 2.44 18.00
C THR A 66 10.06 1.33 17.33
N VAL A 67 10.03 0.13 17.92
CA VAL A 67 9.31 -1.02 17.36
C VAL A 67 7.80 -0.80 17.38
N LEU A 68 7.24 -0.23 18.45
CA LEU A 68 5.82 0.08 18.53
C LEU A 68 5.41 1.09 17.45
N SER A 69 6.19 2.17 17.28
CA SER A 69 5.95 3.18 16.25
C SER A 69 5.96 2.55 14.85
N PHE A 70 6.90 1.63 14.61
CA PHE A 70 6.98 0.87 13.36
C PHE A 70 5.71 0.04 13.10
N LEU A 71 5.21 -0.69 14.11
CA LEU A 71 3.99 -1.49 13.99
C LEU A 71 2.75 -0.61 13.76
N CYS A 72 2.62 0.51 14.48
CA CYS A 72 1.52 1.45 14.27
C CYS A 72 1.55 2.08 12.87
N ALA A 73 2.74 2.40 12.35
CA ALA A 73 2.89 2.92 11.00
C ALA A 73 2.50 1.87 9.93
N LEU A 74 2.79 0.59 10.16
CA LEU A 74 2.33 -0.49 9.29
C LEU A 74 0.80 -0.63 9.31
N GLN A 75 0.18 -0.57 10.48
CA GLN A 75 -1.28 -0.60 10.63
C GLN A 75 -1.94 0.53 9.85
N GLY A 76 -1.41 1.74 9.99
CA GLY A 76 -1.88 2.90 9.25
C GLY A 76 -1.70 2.77 7.74
N LEU A 77 -0.56 2.24 7.28
CA LEU A 77 -0.31 2.02 5.86
C LEU A 77 -1.28 0.99 5.25
N ALA A 78 -1.61 -0.06 5.99
CA ALA A 78 -2.61 -1.04 5.56
C ALA A 78 -4.02 -0.43 5.49
N ALA A 79 -4.39 0.42 6.46
CA ALA A 79 -5.66 1.14 6.44
C ALA A 79 -5.77 2.04 5.18
N VAL A 80 -4.71 2.79 4.85
CA VAL A 80 -4.65 3.58 3.60
C VAL A 80 -4.81 2.68 2.37
N SER A 81 -4.12 1.53 2.34
CA SER A 81 -4.24 0.58 1.24
C SER A 81 -5.66 0.02 1.09
N HIS A 82 -6.36 -0.22 2.19
CA HIS A 82 -7.73 -0.73 2.18
C HIS A 82 -8.72 0.33 1.69
N ILE A 83 -8.62 1.57 2.16
CA ILE A 83 -9.43 2.69 1.65
C ILE A 83 -9.25 2.85 0.14
N LEU A 84 -7.99 2.83 -0.30
CA LEU A 84 -7.66 2.93 -1.72
C LEU A 84 -8.19 1.75 -2.54
N PHE A 85 -8.38 0.57 -1.94
CA PHE A 85 -8.99 -0.59 -2.58
C PHE A 85 -10.51 -0.43 -2.69
N GLU A 86 -11.18 -0.02 -1.61
CA GLU A 86 -12.63 0.24 -1.59
C GLU A 86 -13.02 1.29 -2.65
N ASP A 87 -12.25 2.36 -2.77
CA ASP A 87 -12.45 3.37 -3.81
C ASP A 87 -12.33 2.81 -5.24
N ALA A 88 -11.36 1.93 -5.46
CA ALA A 88 -11.18 1.27 -6.75
C ALA A 88 -12.34 0.30 -7.01
N LEU A 89 -12.77 -0.44 -6.00
CA LEU A 89 -13.89 -1.37 -6.09
C LEU A 89 -15.21 -0.64 -6.38
N ALA A 90 -15.48 0.48 -5.70
CA ALA A 90 -16.63 1.35 -5.97
C ALA A 90 -16.60 1.88 -7.42
N SER A 91 -15.41 2.25 -7.92
CA SER A 91 -15.23 2.69 -9.31
C SER A 91 -15.46 1.57 -10.32
N VAL A 92 -15.10 0.32 -10.01
CA VAL A 92 -15.43 -0.83 -10.88
C VAL A 92 -16.93 -1.11 -10.83
N ARG A 93 -17.53 -1.14 -9.64
CA ARG A 93 -18.96 -1.45 -9.45
C ARG A 93 -19.90 -0.43 -10.10
N SER A 94 -19.46 0.81 -10.30
CA SER A 94 -20.24 1.80 -11.06
C SER A 94 -20.36 1.44 -12.56
N ILE A 95 -19.39 0.69 -13.10
CA ILE A 95 -19.35 0.23 -14.50
C ILE A 95 -19.89 -1.20 -14.61
N GLN A 96 -19.55 -2.06 -13.64
CA GLN A 96 -19.92 -3.46 -13.57
C GLN A 96 -20.46 -3.79 -12.17
N PRO A 97 -21.78 -3.58 -11.93
CA PRO A 97 -22.39 -3.73 -10.60
C PRO A 97 -22.20 -5.12 -9.97
N ASP A 98 -22.17 -6.17 -10.80
CA ASP A 98 -22.02 -7.56 -10.35
C ASP A 98 -20.56 -7.95 -10.07
N TYR A 99 -19.60 -7.03 -10.24
CA TYR A 99 -18.20 -7.32 -9.95
C TYR A 99 -18.01 -7.58 -8.45
N SER A 100 -17.47 -8.76 -8.16
CA SER A 100 -17.02 -9.16 -6.84
C SER A 100 -15.56 -9.61 -6.92
N PRO A 101 -14.70 -9.17 -5.99
CA PRO A 101 -13.35 -9.70 -5.88
C PRO A 101 -13.36 -11.22 -5.67
N LYS A 102 -12.38 -11.93 -6.26
CA LYS A 102 -12.26 -13.40 -6.12
C LYS A 102 -11.94 -13.87 -4.69
N ARG A 103 -11.49 -12.96 -3.83
CA ARG A 103 -11.18 -13.23 -2.42
C ARG A 103 -12.05 -12.34 -1.54
N ASP A 104 -12.43 -12.86 -0.39
CA ASP A 104 -13.12 -12.10 0.66
C ASP A 104 -12.13 -11.11 1.28
N VAL A 105 -12.14 -9.87 0.77
CA VAL A 105 -11.17 -8.84 1.14
C VAL A 105 -11.44 -8.32 2.55
N GLU A 106 -12.71 -8.29 2.95
CA GLU A 106 -13.17 -7.89 4.26
C GLU A 106 -12.72 -8.89 5.34
N ALA A 107 -12.87 -10.19 5.09
CA ALA A 107 -12.36 -11.23 5.99
C ALA A 107 -10.84 -11.15 6.11
N ILE A 108 -10.14 -11.01 4.97
CA ILE A 108 -8.69 -10.84 4.95
C ILE A 108 -8.32 -9.62 5.81
N ASN A 109 -8.91 -8.44 5.58
CA ASN A 109 -8.62 -7.20 6.33
C ASN A 109 -8.88 -7.34 7.83
N ARG A 110 -10.00 -7.97 8.20
CA ARG A 110 -10.34 -8.23 9.60
C ARG A 110 -9.29 -9.11 10.27
N ASP A 111 -8.86 -10.20 9.63
CA ASP A 111 -7.85 -11.10 10.16
C ASP A 111 -6.53 -10.34 10.39
N TYR A 112 -6.16 -9.43 9.48
CA TYR A 112 -5.00 -8.57 9.68
C TYR A 112 -5.12 -7.61 10.83
N GLN A 113 -6.23 -6.88 10.92
CA GLN A 113 -6.44 -5.93 12.02
C GLN A 113 -6.38 -6.68 13.36
N GLN A 114 -6.95 -7.87 13.44
CA GLN A 114 -6.86 -8.73 14.62
C GLN A 114 -5.43 -9.20 14.89
N GLU A 115 -4.70 -9.66 13.87
CA GLU A 115 -3.32 -10.13 14.04
C GLU A 115 -2.38 -9.00 14.44
N ILE A 116 -2.41 -7.84 13.78
CA ILE A 116 -1.54 -6.71 14.13
C ILE A 116 -1.91 -6.13 15.48
N GLN A 117 -3.20 -6.06 15.84
CA GLN A 117 -3.62 -5.61 17.16
C GLN A 117 -3.19 -6.60 18.25
N CYS A 118 -3.33 -7.91 17.99
CA CYS A 118 -2.82 -8.95 18.87
C CYS A 118 -1.32 -8.84 19.05
N LEU A 119 -0.57 -8.55 17.98
CA LEU A 119 0.87 -8.32 18.02
C LEU A 119 1.24 -7.04 18.76
N ILE A 120 0.51 -5.93 18.59
CA ILE A 120 0.73 -4.69 19.34
C ILE A 120 0.50 -4.91 20.83
N ASN A 121 -0.61 -5.57 21.19
CA ASN A 121 -0.97 -5.89 22.57
C ASN A 121 0.07 -6.84 23.19
N LYS A 122 0.42 -7.92 22.48
CA LYS A 122 1.44 -8.88 22.90
C LYS A 122 2.84 -8.31 22.88
N PHE A 123 3.18 -7.30 22.08
CA PHE A 123 4.47 -6.61 22.16
C PHE A 123 4.60 -5.80 23.46
N GLY A 124 3.47 -5.47 24.08
CA GLY A 124 3.40 -5.12 25.50
C GLY A 124 4.11 -6.14 26.40
N GLU A 125 4.08 -7.43 26.03
CA GLU A 125 4.35 -8.62 26.84
C GLU A 125 5.41 -9.62 26.26
N ALA A 126 5.76 -9.61 24.96
CA ALA A 126 6.49 -10.65 24.21
C ALA A 126 7.31 -10.15 22.97
N SER A 127 8.07 -11.05 22.29
CA SER A 127 9.22 -10.73 21.41
C SER A 127 8.92 -10.28 19.96
N THR A 128 9.83 -9.45 19.42
CA THR A 128 9.77 -8.68 18.16
C THR A 128 9.66 -9.48 16.84
N THR A 129 9.97 -10.78 16.82
CA THR A 129 10.29 -11.51 15.59
C THR A 129 9.08 -12.08 14.85
N GLU A 130 8.09 -12.63 15.55
CA GLU A 130 6.85 -13.16 14.96
C GLU A 130 5.99 -12.06 14.31
N ALA A 131 6.00 -10.86 14.91
CA ALA A 131 5.25 -9.71 14.41
C ALA A 131 5.68 -9.31 12.99
N LEU A 132 6.98 -9.46 12.71
CA LEU A 132 7.61 -9.02 11.48
C LEU A 132 7.41 -9.98 10.32
N GLU A 133 7.16 -11.27 10.56
CA GLU A 133 6.93 -12.26 9.49
C GLU A 133 5.53 -12.19 8.90
N LYS A 134 4.51 -12.00 9.76
CA LYS A 134 3.11 -11.92 9.33
C LYS A 134 2.79 -10.68 8.50
N VAL A 135 3.47 -9.56 8.80
CA VAL A 135 3.35 -8.30 8.04
C VAL A 135 3.70 -8.49 6.56
N SER A 136 4.79 -9.20 6.24
CA SER A 136 5.26 -9.32 4.84
C SER A 136 4.34 -10.12 3.92
N SER A 137 3.71 -11.18 4.44
CA SER A 137 2.68 -11.93 3.69
C SER A 137 1.52 -11.01 3.28
N TYR A 138 1.19 -10.09 4.17
CA TYR A 138 0.02 -9.24 4.08
C TYR A 138 0.20 -8.06 3.12
N VAL A 139 1.37 -7.43 3.16
CA VAL A 139 1.82 -6.41 2.20
C VAL A 139 1.69 -6.90 0.75
N ALA A 140 2.05 -8.16 0.49
CA ALA A 140 1.98 -8.77 -0.83
C ALA A 140 0.52 -9.01 -1.29
N ILE A 141 -0.36 -9.42 -0.37
CA ILE A 141 -1.78 -9.68 -0.68
C ILE A 141 -2.51 -8.39 -1.03
N MET A 142 -2.35 -7.32 -0.24
CA MET A 142 -2.98 -6.02 -0.52
C MET A 142 -2.51 -5.42 -1.85
N THR A 143 -1.22 -5.55 -2.16
CA THR A 143 -0.64 -5.15 -3.45
C THR A 143 -1.26 -5.91 -4.61
N THR A 144 -1.46 -7.22 -4.45
CA THR A 144 -2.03 -8.09 -5.50
C THR A 144 -3.50 -7.79 -5.75
N LEU A 145 -4.28 -7.58 -4.69
CA LEU A 145 -5.71 -7.21 -4.79
C LEU A 145 -5.87 -5.86 -5.49
N ARG A 146 -5.08 -4.85 -5.10
CA ARG A 146 -5.08 -3.53 -5.75
C ARG A 146 -4.76 -3.59 -7.23
N THR A 147 -3.70 -4.32 -7.61
CA THR A 147 -3.27 -4.45 -9.01
C THR A 147 -4.34 -5.15 -9.85
N SER A 148 -4.97 -6.18 -9.28
CA SER A 148 -6.04 -6.93 -9.96
C SER A 148 -7.28 -6.07 -10.20
N THR A 149 -7.68 -5.22 -9.23
CA THR A 149 -8.83 -4.32 -9.38
C THR A 149 -8.55 -3.19 -10.39
N LEU A 150 -7.36 -2.60 -10.39
CA LEU A 150 -6.99 -1.55 -11.36
C LEU A 150 -6.93 -2.07 -12.80
N ALA A 151 -6.55 -3.34 -13.01
CA ALA A 151 -6.56 -3.95 -14.34
C ALA A 151 -7.98 -4.01 -14.97
N HIS A 152 -9.04 -4.00 -14.15
CA HIS A 152 -10.43 -4.02 -14.63
C HIS A 152 -11.01 -2.61 -14.82
N VAL A 153 -10.50 -1.61 -14.10
CA VAL A 153 -10.80 -0.19 -14.36
C VAL A 153 -10.16 0.28 -15.67
N SER A 154 -9.04 -0.33 -16.06
CA SER A 154 -8.34 -0.04 -17.31
C SER A 154 -8.98 -0.71 -18.52
N GLY A 155 -10.27 -0.46 -18.73
CA GLY A 155 -10.88 -0.45 -20.06
C GLY A 155 -10.41 0.75 -20.90
N ARG A 156 -9.17 1.20 -20.75
CA ARG A 156 -8.56 2.16 -21.65
C ARG A 156 -8.03 1.39 -22.85
N ASN A 157 -8.78 1.47 -23.95
CA ASN A 157 -8.18 1.48 -25.27
C ASN A 157 -6.98 2.43 -25.24
N ILE A 158 -5.78 1.89 -25.15
CA ILE A 158 -4.58 2.56 -25.65
C ILE A 158 -4.69 2.48 -27.16
N ALA A 159 -5.61 3.27 -27.74
CA ALA A 159 -5.55 3.59 -29.15
C ALA A 159 -4.39 4.57 -29.32
N ALA A 160 -3.25 3.99 -29.69
CA ALA A 160 -2.18 4.59 -30.47
C ALA A 160 -1.85 6.07 -30.18
N CYS A 161 -0.97 6.31 -29.21
CA CYS A 161 0.01 7.38 -29.39
C CYS A 161 1.11 6.84 -30.29
N ASP A 162 0.84 6.77 -31.60
CA ASP A 162 1.82 6.68 -32.68
C ASP A 162 1.08 6.92 -34.01
N ALA A 163 0.64 8.17 -34.20
CA ALA A 163 0.44 8.71 -35.53
C ALA A 163 1.03 10.11 -35.50
N ALA A 164 2.27 10.21 -35.99
CA ALA A 164 2.87 11.48 -36.34
C ALA A 164 1.90 12.27 -37.23
N PRO A 165 1.78 13.60 -37.08
CA PRO A 165 1.05 14.39 -38.06
C PRO A 165 1.75 14.23 -39.42
N PRO A 166 1.03 14.00 -40.53
CA PRO A 166 1.67 14.06 -41.84
C PRO A 166 2.02 15.53 -42.08
N ASP A 167 3.32 15.82 -42.00
CA ASP A 167 3.90 17.09 -42.42
C ASP A 167 4.57 16.93 -43.79
N ASP A 168 4.48 18.02 -44.54
CA ASP A 168 5.12 18.34 -45.81
C ASP A 168 4.71 17.50 -47.04
N ARG A 169 3.95 18.11 -47.97
CA ARG A 169 4.49 18.93 -49.08
C ARG A 169 5.43 18.12 -49.98
N GLN A 170 4.99 17.94 -51.23
CA GLN A 170 5.69 18.20 -52.51
C GLN A 170 5.56 17.09 -53.56
N ASN A 171 5.11 17.56 -54.74
CA ASN A 171 5.46 17.13 -56.11
C ASN A 171 4.88 15.77 -56.58
N GLU A 172 4.18 15.62 -57.70
CA GLU A 172 4.03 16.39 -58.96
C GLU A 172 2.58 16.36 -59.47
#